data_AF-A0A8X7BY61-F1
#
_entry.id   AF-A0A8X7BY61-F1
#
_cell.length_a   1.000
_cell.length_b   1.000
_cell.length_c   1.000
_cell.angle_alpha   90.00
_cell.angle_beta   90.00
_cell.angle_gamma   90.00
#
_symmetry.space_group_name_H-M   'P 1'
#
loop_
_entity.id
_entity.type
_entity.pdbx_description
1 polymer ?
#
loop_
_entity_poly.entity_id
_entity_poly.type
_entity_poly.pdbx_seq_one_letter_code
_entity_poly.pdbx_strand_id
1 'polypeptide(L)'
;MNFKGLTTLVTQIEAVLNSGPLSPLASDPNDLNPLTPGHFLTNCAISSFPEPYTASDSLFYHSRWKLIQSQRNKFWNRWSTEYLIHLQTRAKWSVQSRNLKENQLVLLKDPNTKPLDWPIRRILEVFPGNDGLVRVVKVVPLPIPDDPAAVEQTI
;
A
#
# COMPACT_ATOMS: atom_id res chain seq x y z
N MET A 1 -16.46 -21.10 10.95
CA MET A 1 -16.81 -20.00 10.03
C MET A 1 -17.92 -20.52 9.10
N ASN A 2 -19.01 -19.80 8.89
CA ASN A 2 -20.11 -20.24 8.03
C ASN A 2 -19.98 -19.66 6.61
N PHE A 3 -20.73 -20.20 5.64
CA PHE A 3 -20.67 -19.78 4.24
C PHE A 3 -20.76 -18.26 4.07
N LYS A 4 -21.80 -17.64 4.63
CA LYS A 4 -22.00 -16.18 4.55
C LYS A 4 -20.81 -15.40 5.11
N GLY A 5 -20.24 -15.82 6.24
CA GLY A 5 -19.07 -15.17 6.83
C GLY A 5 -17.80 -15.34 5.99
N LEU A 6 -17.62 -16.50 5.35
CA LEU A 6 -16.51 -16.73 4.42
C LEU A 6 -16.64 -15.87 3.17
N THR A 7 -17.84 -15.79 2.58
CA THR A 7 -18.12 -14.92 1.43
C THR A 7 -17.78 -13.47 1.77
N THR A 8 -18.24 -12.95 2.91
CA THR A 8 -17.90 -11.58 3.34
C THR A 8 -16.39 -11.38 3.50
N LEU A 9 -15.68 -12.33 4.11
CA LEU A 9 -14.22 -12.23 4.25
C LEU A 9 -13.51 -12.19 2.90
N VAL A 10 -13.87 -13.09 1.98
CA VAL A 10 -13.24 -13.16 0.65
C VAL A 10 -13.51 -11.89 -0.15
N THR A 11 -14.73 -11.35 -0.12
CA THR A 11 -15.05 -10.07 -0.77
C THR A 11 -14.26 -8.91 -0.17
N GLN A 12 -14.04 -8.89 1.15
CA GLN A 12 -13.18 -7.87 1.77
C GLN A 12 -11.71 -8.01 1.34
N ILE A 13 -11.20 -9.24 1.25
CA ILE A 13 -9.84 -9.52 0.77
C ILE A 13 -9.69 -9.09 -0.70
N GLU A 14 -10.66 -9.43 -1.54
CA GLU A 14 -10.71 -9.03 -2.94
C GLU A 14 -10.66 -7.50 -3.07
N ALA A 15 -11.46 -6.78 -2.30
CA ALA A 15 -11.42 -5.32 -2.27
C ALA A 15 -10.03 -4.78 -1.88
N VAL A 16 -9.40 -5.37 -0.86
CA VAL A 16 -8.03 -5.02 -0.44
C VAL A 16 -7.04 -5.20 -1.60
N LEU A 17 -7.03 -6.37 -2.23
CA LEU A 17 -6.09 -6.67 -3.31
C LEU A 17 -6.34 -5.77 -4.54
N ASN A 18 -7.59 -5.55 -4.90
CA ASN A 18 -7.96 -4.77 -6.08
C ASN A 18 -7.85 -3.24 -5.86
N SER A 19 -7.73 -2.78 -4.62
CA SER A 19 -7.37 -1.38 -4.31
C SER A 19 -5.86 -1.09 -4.44
N GLY A 20 -5.04 -2.13 -4.63
CA GLY A 20 -3.59 -1.98 -4.70
C GLY A 20 -3.13 -1.11 -5.88
N PRO A 21 -2.19 -0.17 -5.68
CA PRO A 21 -1.70 0.69 -6.75
C PRO A 21 -0.84 -0.10 -7.76
N LEU A 22 -1.12 0.05 -9.06
CA LEU A 22 -0.30 -0.50 -10.15
C LEU A 22 0.63 0.55 -10.75
N SER A 23 0.09 1.73 -11.05
CA SER A 23 0.77 2.81 -11.77
C SER A 23 0.11 4.15 -11.44
N PRO A 24 0.80 5.30 -11.52
CA PRO A 24 0.12 6.59 -11.59
C PRO A 24 -0.89 6.62 -12.75
N LEU A 25 -2.09 7.18 -12.54
CA LEU A 25 -3.12 7.33 -13.58
C LEU A 25 -2.83 8.53 -14.50
N ALA A 26 -2.29 9.62 -13.95
CA ALA A 26 -1.97 10.84 -14.68
C ALA A 26 -0.50 11.24 -14.51
N SER A 27 0.02 12.02 -15.46
CA SER A 27 1.34 12.65 -15.39
C SER A 27 1.36 13.92 -14.53
N ASP A 28 0.20 14.35 -14.02
CA ASP A 28 0.09 15.51 -13.14
C ASP A 28 0.83 15.26 -11.82
N PRO A 29 1.77 16.15 -11.41
CA PRO A 29 2.40 16.10 -10.10
C PRO A 29 1.41 16.10 -8.91
N ASN A 30 0.20 16.62 -9.11
CA ASN A 30 -0.82 16.79 -8.07
C ASN A 30 -1.91 15.71 -8.08
N ASP A 31 -2.04 14.89 -9.13
CA ASP A 31 -3.04 13.81 -9.18
C ASP A 31 -2.50 12.55 -8.48
N LEU A 32 -3.33 12.03 -7.58
CA LEU A 32 -3.00 11.00 -6.60
C LEU A 32 -3.68 9.69 -6.87
N ASN A 33 -4.49 9.57 -7.91
CA ASN A 33 -5.18 8.32 -8.18
C ASN A 33 -4.19 7.36 -8.84
N PRO A 34 -3.73 6.30 -8.14
CA PRO A 34 -3.08 5.23 -8.84
C PRO A 34 -4.12 4.51 -9.69
N LEU A 35 -3.74 4.09 -10.88
CA LEU A 35 -4.41 3.01 -11.56
C LEU A 35 -4.36 1.76 -10.67
N THR A 36 -5.51 1.25 -10.27
CA THR A 36 -5.65 0.02 -9.47
C THR A 36 -6.31 -1.07 -10.32
N PRO A 37 -6.17 -2.36 -9.99
CA PRO A 37 -6.95 -3.40 -10.66
C PRO A 37 -8.46 -3.15 -10.58
N GLY A 38 -8.93 -2.57 -9.47
CA GLY A 38 -10.32 -2.18 -9.26
C GLY A 38 -10.86 -1.21 -10.30
N HIS A 39 -10.03 -0.30 -10.83
CA HIS A 39 -10.42 0.59 -11.92
C HIS A 39 -10.85 -0.16 -13.18
N PHE A 40 -10.20 -1.29 -13.51
CA PHE A 40 -10.60 -2.09 -14.67
C PHE A 40 -11.88 -2.89 -14.43
N LEU A 41 -12.13 -3.30 -13.19
CA LEU A 41 -13.28 -4.13 -12.83
C LEU A 41 -14.56 -3.32 -12.64
N THR A 42 -14.45 -2.08 -12.15
CA THR A 42 -15.61 -1.29 -11.69
C THR A 42 -15.65 0.13 -12.25
N ASN A 43 -14.66 0.55 -13.07
CA ASN A 43 -14.47 1.92 -13.54
C ASN A 43 -14.34 2.97 -12.43
N CYS A 44 -14.14 2.57 -11.17
CA CYS A 44 -13.93 3.48 -10.03
C CYS A 44 -12.98 2.88 -8.99
N ALA A 45 -12.39 3.74 -8.15
CA ALA A 45 -11.51 3.29 -7.09
C ALA A 45 -12.32 2.51 -6.06
N ILE A 46 -11.86 1.29 -5.72
CA ILE A 46 -12.48 0.51 -4.65
C ILE A 46 -12.04 1.14 -3.33
N SER A 47 -12.82 2.12 -2.88
CA SER A 47 -12.69 2.73 -1.57
C SER A 47 -13.63 2.03 -0.61
N SER A 48 -13.08 1.53 0.49
CA SER A 48 -13.88 1.09 1.63
C SER A 48 -13.56 2.02 2.80
N PHE A 49 -14.56 2.35 3.61
CA PHE A 49 -14.35 3.18 4.80
C PHE A 49 -13.28 2.55 5.70
N PRO A 50 -12.26 3.32 6.16
CA PRO A 50 -11.25 2.80 7.08
C PRO A 50 -11.92 2.42 8.40
N GLU A 51 -12.17 1.12 8.55
CA GLU A 51 -12.84 0.57 9.71
C GLU A 51 -11.86 0.52 10.90
N PRO A 52 -12.27 0.91 12.12
CA PRO A 52 -11.35 0.97 13.26
C PRO A 52 -10.73 -0.40 13.56
N TYR A 53 -9.39 -0.44 13.58
CA TYR A 53 -8.63 -1.61 14.02
C TYR A 53 -8.84 -1.81 15.53
N THR A 54 -9.72 -2.72 15.93
CA THR A 54 -9.92 -3.06 17.35
C THR A 54 -9.10 -4.30 17.70
N ALA A 55 -8.11 -4.14 18.59
CA ALA A 55 -7.29 -5.21 19.13
C ALA A 55 -7.96 -6.03 20.26
N SER A 56 -9.22 -5.75 20.64
CA SER A 56 -9.84 -6.28 21.87
C SER A 56 -11.01 -7.27 21.66
N ASP A 57 -10.80 -8.48 22.20
CA ASP A 57 -11.66 -9.67 22.15
C ASP A 57 -12.87 -9.64 23.13
N SER A 58 -13.68 -8.57 23.13
CA SER A 58 -14.98 -8.64 23.83
C SER A 58 -16.05 -9.30 22.94
N LEU A 59 -16.56 -10.46 23.38
CA LEU A 59 -17.30 -11.45 22.60
C LEU A 59 -18.79 -11.55 22.98
N PHE A 60 -19.62 -10.52 22.75
CA PHE A 60 -21.08 -10.72 22.78
C PHE A 60 -21.78 -9.91 21.68
N TYR A 61 -22.56 -10.60 20.82
CA TYR A 61 -23.20 -10.14 19.56
C TYR A 61 -22.28 -9.55 18.46
N HIS A 62 -21.13 -8.98 18.83
CA HIS A 62 -20.06 -8.47 17.97
C HIS A 62 -19.01 -9.55 17.61
N SER A 63 -19.19 -10.80 18.04
CA SER A 63 -18.20 -11.88 17.89
C SER A 63 -17.96 -12.27 16.43
N ARG A 64 -19.01 -12.31 15.59
CA ARG A 64 -18.86 -12.74 14.20
C ARG A 64 -18.22 -11.68 13.31
N TRP A 65 -18.63 -10.43 13.44
CA TRP A 65 -17.97 -9.33 12.75
C TRP A 65 -16.52 -9.23 13.21
N LYS A 66 -16.24 -9.21 14.52
CA LYS A 66 -14.86 -9.22 15.05
C LYS A 66 -14.03 -10.40 14.56
N LEU A 67 -14.63 -11.59 14.45
CA LEU A 67 -13.96 -12.76 13.89
C LEU A 67 -13.57 -12.51 12.43
N ILE A 68 -14.49 -12.03 11.59
CA ILE A 68 -14.20 -11.71 10.18
C ILE A 68 -13.10 -10.64 10.09
N GLN A 69 -13.18 -9.59 10.90
CA GLN A 69 -12.17 -8.54 10.96
C GLN A 69 -10.80 -9.06 11.41
N SER A 70 -10.76 -9.92 12.41
CA SER A 70 -9.53 -10.58 12.88
C SER A 70 -8.90 -11.41 11.77
N GLN A 71 -9.70 -12.18 11.01
CA GLN A 71 -9.19 -12.96 9.89
C GLN A 71 -8.70 -12.07 8.74
N ARG A 72 -9.41 -10.99 8.42
CA ARG A 72 -8.98 -9.99 7.43
C ARG A 72 -7.64 -9.37 7.82
N ASN A 73 -7.48 -8.96 9.09
CA ASN A 73 -6.25 -8.36 9.59
C ASN A 73 -5.08 -9.37 9.57
N LYS A 74 -5.33 -10.63 9.95
CA LYS A 74 -4.32 -11.70 9.85
C LYS A 74 -3.88 -11.94 8.41
N PHE A 75 -4.83 -11.97 7.48
CA PHE A 75 -4.54 -12.06 6.05
C PHE A 75 -3.68 -10.88 5.61
N TRP A 76 -4.11 -9.65 5.91
CA TRP A 76 -3.40 -8.44 5.52
C TRP A 76 -1.98 -8.41 6.06
N ASN A 77 -1.79 -8.67 7.36
CA ASN A 77 -0.47 -8.66 7.98
C ASN A 77 0.49 -9.65 7.31
N ARG A 78 0.02 -10.86 7.01
CA ARG A 78 0.83 -11.86 6.29
C ARG A 78 1.09 -11.42 4.85
N TRP A 79 0.06 -11.01 4.14
CA TRP A 79 0.16 -10.62 2.74
C TRP A 79 1.08 -9.40 2.52
N SER A 80 0.92 -8.34 3.31
CA SER A 80 1.74 -7.13 3.21
C SER A 80 3.18 -7.35 3.67
N THR A 81 3.40 -8.25 4.63
CA THR A 81 4.74 -8.54 5.15
C THR A 81 5.50 -9.52 4.28
N GLU A 82 4.86 -10.60 3.83
CA GLU A 82 5.52 -11.72 3.14
C GLU A 82 5.38 -11.58 1.63
N TYR A 83 4.16 -11.38 1.12
CA TYR A 83 3.88 -11.43 -0.32
C TYR A 83 4.37 -10.20 -1.07
N LEU A 84 4.19 -8.99 -0.52
CA LEU A 84 4.67 -7.74 -1.16
C LEU A 84 6.20 -7.75 -1.37
N ILE A 85 6.97 -8.31 -0.44
CA ILE A 85 8.43 -8.44 -0.61
C ILE A 85 8.74 -9.34 -1.80
N HIS A 86 8.03 -10.46 -1.93
CA HIS A 86 8.24 -11.40 -3.03
C HIS A 86 7.87 -10.79 -4.39
N LEU A 87 6.92 -9.86 -4.47
CA LEU A 87 6.67 -9.10 -5.70
C LEU A 87 7.85 -8.20 -6.11
N GLN A 88 8.68 -7.77 -5.16
CA GLN A 88 9.89 -7.00 -5.41
C GLN A 88 11.14 -7.87 -5.66
N THR A 89 11.00 -9.20 -5.77
CA THR A 89 12.14 -10.11 -5.98
C THR A 89 12.92 -9.67 -7.22
N ARG A 90 14.12 -9.13 -7.00
CA ARG A 90 15.00 -8.70 -8.09
C ARG A 90 15.53 -9.93 -8.80
N ALA A 91 15.49 -9.91 -10.14
CA ALA A 91 16.27 -10.86 -10.93
C ALA A 91 17.73 -10.84 -10.44
N LYS A 92 18.35 -12.01 -10.32
CA LYS A 92 19.75 -12.14 -9.89
C LYS A 92 20.60 -11.07 -10.57
N TRP A 93 21.54 -10.50 -9.82
CA TRP A 93 22.48 -9.39 -10.05
C TRP A 93 23.17 -9.29 -11.43
N SER A 94 22.86 -10.19 -12.36
CA SER A 94 23.36 -10.24 -13.73
C SER A 94 22.85 -9.10 -14.63
N VAL A 95 21.78 -8.39 -14.25
CA VAL A 95 21.25 -7.23 -15.01
C VAL A 95 21.03 -6.06 -14.07
N GLN A 96 21.68 -4.92 -14.37
CA GLN A 96 21.47 -3.68 -13.63
C GLN A 96 20.00 -3.23 -13.77
N SER A 97 19.29 -3.16 -12.64
CA SER A 97 17.91 -2.66 -12.63
C SER A 97 17.89 -1.14 -12.80
N ARG A 98 16.78 -0.61 -13.32
CA ARG A 98 16.55 0.83 -13.42
C ARG A 98 16.74 1.50 -12.06
N ASN A 99 17.46 2.63 -12.04
CA ASN A 99 17.65 3.41 -10.83
C ASN A 99 16.38 4.20 -10.46
N LEU A 100 16.24 4.56 -9.19
CA LEU A 100 15.16 5.45 -8.74
C LEU A 100 15.37 6.86 -9.27
N LYS A 101 14.28 7.58 -9.53
CA LYS A 101 14.30 8.96 -10.04
C LYS A 101 13.34 9.83 -9.24
N GLU A 102 13.64 11.12 -9.21
CA GLU A 102 12.74 12.16 -8.70
C GLU A 102 11.37 12.07 -9.39
N ASN A 103 10.33 12.49 -8.67
CA ASN A 103 8.93 12.44 -9.07
C ASN A 103 8.33 11.04 -9.30
N GLN A 104 9.08 9.95 -9.05
CA GLN A 104 8.50 8.61 -9.08
C GLN A 104 7.60 8.37 -7.86
N LEU A 105 6.45 7.74 -8.09
CA LEU A 105 5.60 7.23 -7.02
C LEU A 105 6.19 5.92 -6.48
N VAL A 106 6.25 5.82 -5.16
CA VAL A 106 6.72 4.66 -4.43
C VAL A 106 5.71 4.27 -3.37
N LEU A 107 5.57 2.96 -3.13
CA LEU A 107 4.78 2.43 -2.04
C LEU A 107 5.70 2.22 -0.83
N LEU A 108 5.38 2.85 0.31
CA LEU A 108 6.10 2.60 1.55
C LEU A 108 5.67 1.29 2.17
N LYS A 109 6.65 0.54 2.68
CA LYS A 109 6.37 -0.61 3.52
C LYS A 109 6.40 -0.16 4.98
N ASP A 110 5.23 0.03 5.58
CA ASP A 110 5.08 0.27 7.01
C ASP A 110 4.29 -0.90 7.64
N PRO A 111 4.85 -1.60 8.65
CA PRO A 111 4.17 -2.72 9.32
C PRO A 111 2.86 -2.33 10.01
N ASN A 112 2.60 -1.04 10.24
CA ASN A 112 1.39 -0.53 10.88
C ASN A 112 0.30 -0.11 9.89
N THR A 113 0.53 -0.30 8.58
CA THR A 113 -0.49 0.00 7.56
C THR A 113 -1.72 -0.85 7.74
N LYS A 114 -2.88 -0.21 7.62
CA LYS A 114 -4.18 -0.88 7.71
C LYS A 114 -4.55 -1.50 6.36
N PRO A 115 -5.42 -2.53 6.32
CA PRO A 115 -5.98 -2.99 5.06
C PRO A 115 -6.61 -1.82 4.29
N LEU A 116 -6.41 -1.78 2.96
CA LEU A 116 -6.81 -0.70 2.03
C LEU A 116 -6.02 0.60 2.16
N ASP A 117 -5.13 0.72 3.14
CA ASP A 117 -4.25 1.87 3.27
C ASP A 117 -2.91 1.56 2.58
N TRP A 118 -2.73 2.16 1.40
CA TRP A 118 -1.52 2.06 0.60
C TRP A 118 -0.74 3.36 0.76
N PRO A 119 0.32 3.41 1.58
CA PRO A 119 1.07 4.64 1.83
C PRO A 119 1.95 4.97 0.62
N ILE A 120 1.31 5.49 -0.42
CA ILE A 120 1.96 5.98 -1.62
C ILE A 120 2.64 7.31 -1.27
N ARG A 121 3.85 7.47 -1.75
CA ARG A 121 4.67 8.69 -1.61
C ARG A 121 5.30 9.04 -2.94
N ARG A 122 5.72 10.30 -3.07
CA ARG A 122 6.50 10.76 -4.22
C ARG A 122 7.95 10.96 -3.79
N ILE A 123 8.90 10.50 -4.61
CA ILE A 123 10.32 10.81 -4.42
C ILE A 123 10.52 12.29 -4.75
N LEU A 124 10.96 13.05 -3.76
CA LEU A 124 11.34 14.46 -3.91
C LEU A 124 12.78 14.58 -4.41
N GLU A 125 13.69 13.81 -3.80
CA GLU A 125 15.12 13.90 -4.07
C GLU A 125 15.77 12.51 -3.99
N VAL A 126 16.80 12.28 -4.80
CA VAL A 126 17.58 11.03 -4.82
C VAL A 126 19.03 11.28 -4.43
N PHE A 127 19.60 10.40 -3.61
CA PHE A 127 20.99 10.49 -3.19
C PHE A 127 21.79 9.28 -3.73
N PRO A 128 22.46 9.43 -4.89
CA PRO A 128 23.31 8.38 -5.44
C PRO A 128 24.63 8.26 -4.68
N GLY A 129 25.13 7.03 -4.53
CA GLY A 129 26.48 6.77 -4.02
C GLY A 129 27.57 7.04 -5.06
N ASN A 130 28.84 6.82 -4.70
CA ASN A 130 29.99 7.01 -5.59
C ASN A 130 29.96 6.13 -6.86
N ASP A 131 29.18 5.05 -6.83
CA ASP A 131 28.95 4.14 -7.96
C ASP A 131 27.74 4.54 -8.84
N GLY A 132 27.11 5.69 -8.55
CA GLY A 132 25.93 6.18 -9.26
C GLY A 132 24.62 5.47 -8.90
N LEU A 133 24.62 4.53 -7.94
CA LEU A 133 23.42 3.81 -7.51
C LEU A 133 22.68 4.55 -6.39
N VAL A 134 21.37 4.74 -6.53
CA VAL A 134 20.54 5.38 -5.51
C VAL A 134 20.27 4.39 -4.39
N ARG A 135 20.71 4.74 -3.18
CA ARG A 135 20.49 3.95 -1.96
C ARG A 135 19.54 4.65 -0.98
N VAL A 136 19.46 5.97 -1.07
CA VAL A 136 18.67 6.80 -0.17
C VAL A 136 17.85 7.77 -1.01
N VAL A 137 16.58 7.95 -0.62
CA VAL A 137 15.66 8.89 -1.26
C VAL A 137 14.90 9.69 -0.20
N LYS A 138 14.63 10.96 -0.49
CA LYS A 138 13.69 11.78 0.30
C LYS A 138 12.30 11.64 -0.31
N VAL A 139 11.32 11.31 0.51
CA VAL A 139 9.93 11.11 0.06
C VAL A 139 8.98 12.06 0.78
N VAL A 140 7.89 12.44 0.10
CA VAL A 140 6.84 13.30 0.65
C VAL A 140 5.46 12.63 0.61
N PRO A 141 4.64 12.75 1.68
CA PRO A 141 3.21 12.47 1.64
C PRO A 141 2.53 13.44 0.69
N LEU A 142 1.37 13.03 0.20
CA LEU A 142 0.62 13.75 -0.78
C LEU A 142 -0.70 14.24 -0.17
N PRO A 143 -1.18 15.47 -0.48
CA PRO A 143 -0.58 16.44 -1.39
C PRO A 143 0.76 16.98 -0.88
N ILE A 144 1.67 17.33 -1.81
CA ILE A 144 2.98 17.89 -1.46
C ILE A 144 2.72 19.16 -0.65
N PRO A 145 3.18 19.24 0.61
CA PRO A 145 3.03 20.47 1.38
C PRO A 145 3.78 21.59 0.67
N ASP A 146 3.20 22.79 0.62
CA ASP A 146 3.86 23.99 0.07
C ASP A 146 5.20 24.29 0.77
N ASP A 147 5.41 23.73 1.97
CA ASP A 147 6.65 23.78 2.74
C ASP A 147 7.41 22.44 2.74
N PRO A 148 8.55 22.33 2.04
CA PRO A 148 9.36 21.11 1.98
C PRO A 148 10.10 20.76 3.29
N ALA A 149 10.07 21.61 4.32
CA ALA A 149 10.71 21.36 5.61
C ALA A 149 9.89 20.44 6.55
N ALA A 150 8.61 20.20 6.26
CA ALA A 150 7.73 19.43 7.14
C ALA A 150 7.82 17.90 6.99
N VAL A 151 8.62 17.40 6.04
CA VAL A 151 8.61 15.97 5.72
C VAL A 151 10.01 15.42 5.48
N GLU A 152 10.60 14.90 6.55
CA GLU A 152 11.75 14.02 6.46
C GLU A 152 11.36 12.63 6.95
N GLN A 153 11.08 11.75 5.99
CA GLN A 153 11.14 10.31 6.22
C GLN A 153 12.11 9.74 5.19
N THR A 154 13.26 9.31 5.67
CA THR A 154 14.31 8.65 4.90
C THR A 154 14.05 7.15 4.91
N ILE A 155 14.13 6.49 3.76
CA ILE A 155 14.13 5.03 3.64
C ILE A 155 15.55 4.57 3.34
#